data_AF-A0AAW4KMY0-F1
#
_entry.id   AF-A0AAW4KMY0-F1
#
_cell.length_a   1.000
_cell.length_b   1.000
_cell.length_c   1.000
_cell.angle_alpha   90.00
_cell.angle_beta   90.00
_cell.angle_gamma   90.00
#
_symmetry.space_group_name_H-M   'P 1'
#
loop_
_entity.id
_entity.type
_entity.pdbx_description
1 polymer ?
#
loop_
_entity_poly.entity_id
_entity_poly.type
_entity_poly.pdbx_seq_one_letter_code
_entity_poly.pdbx_strand_id
1 'polypeptide(L)'
;MSYTPELVAELEILVLFALDSTKEGLKVHQTAAPTAIAAAKRLHAKGLIDQPDGGYLTSLGRDAAEQAQTLLTILTTANTKEAA
;
A
#
# COMPACT_ATOMS: atom_id res chain seq x y z
N MET A 1 -13.26 4.39 -15.31
CA MET A 1 -13.49 3.52 -14.13
C MET A 1 -13.09 4.30 -12.89
N SER A 2 -13.85 4.19 -11.81
CA SER A 2 -13.57 4.88 -10.54
C SER A 2 -12.87 3.93 -9.57
N TYR A 3 -12.11 4.47 -8.61
CA TYR A 3 -11.56 3.66 -7.53
C TYR A 3 -12.70 3.03 -6.72
N THR A 4 -12.70 1.70 -6.61
CA THR A 4 -13.58 0.99 -5.68
C THR A 4 -12.98 1.03 -4.28
N PRO A 5 -13.80 0.89 -3.22
CA PRO A 5 -13.30 0.83 -1.84
C PRO A 5 -12.24 -0.27 -1.64
N GLU A 6 -12.33 -1.36 -2.40
CA GLU A 6 -11.36 -2.46 -2.37
C GLU A 6 -10.00 -2.07 -2.94
N LEU A 7 -9.98 -1.30 -4.04
CA LEU A 7 -8.74 -0.77 -4.63
C LEU A 7 -8.12 0.31 -3.76
N VAL A 8 -8.95 1.16 -3.13
CA VAL A 8 -8.45 2.13 -2.15
C VAL A 8 -7.78 1.40 -0.99
N ALA A 9 -8.40 0.35 -0.45
CA ALA A 9 -7.78 -0.45 0.61
C ALA A 9 -6.46 -1.11 0.19
N GLU A 10 -6.32 -1.50 -1.08
CA GLU A 10 -5.05 -2.01 -1.63
C GLU A 10 -3.97 -0.93 -1.68
N LEU A 11 -4.31 0.28 -2.13
CA LEU A 11 -3.41 1.44 -2.15
C LEU A 11 -2.96 1.82 -0.75
N GLU A 12 -3.87 1.85 0.23
CA GLU A 12 -3.54 2.11 1.64
C GLU A 12 -2.50 1.12 2.17
N ILE A 13 -2.65 -0.18 1.87
CA ILE A 13 -1.66 -1.19 2.26
C ILE A 13 -0.31 -0.95 1.57
N LEU A 14 -0.29 -0.62 0.28
CA LEU A 14 0.93 -0.35 -0.48
C LEU A 14 1.70 0.87 0.07
N VAL A 15 0.98 1.90 0.54
CA VAL A 15 1.58 3.10 1.14
C VAL A 15 2.23 2.81 2.49
N LEU A 16 1.77 1.81 3.23
CA LEU A 16 2.33 1.43 4.53
C LEU A 16 3.69 0.72 4.43
N PHE A 17 4.12 0.31 3.24
CA PHE A 17 5.44 -0.31 3.06
C PHE A 17 6.55 0.74 3.07
N ALA A 18 7.59 0.49 3.87
CA ALA A 18 8.80 1.29 3.86
C ALA A 18 9.65 0.98 2.63
N LEU A 19 9.70 1.89 1.66
CA LEU A 19 10.49 1.71 0.43
C LEU A 19 11.99 1.94 0.62
N ASP A 20 12.38 2.71 1.64
CA ASP A 20 13.78 2.99 1.99
C ASP A 20 14.54 1.73 2.45
N SER A 21 13.81 0.74 2.98
CA SER A 21 14.40 -0.46 3.55
C SER A 21 13.81 -1.70 2.89
N THR A 22 14.52 -2.24 1.90
CA THR A 22 14.16 -3.52 1.24
C THR A 22 14.07 -4.71 2.21
N LYS A 23 14.48 -4.53 3.47
CA LYS A 23 14.46 -5.55 4.54
C LYS A 23 13.27 -5.43 5.48
N GLU A 24 12.47 -4.37 5.39
CA GLU A 24 11.31 -4.17 6.24
C GLU A 24 10.06 -4.60 5.48
N GLY A 25 9.70 -5.87 5.66
CA GLY A 25 8.41 -6.38 5.24
C GLY A 25 7.29 -5.80 6.11
N LEU A 26 6.11 -5.62 5.52
CA LEU A 26 4.92 -5.18 6.25
C LEU A 26 4.15 -6.43 6.70
N LYS A 27 3.94 -6.62 8.01
CA LYS A 27 3.10 -7.70 8.53
C LYS A 27 1.74 -7.16 8.96
N VAL A 28 0.70 -7.54 8.23
CA VAL A 28 -0.69 -7.27 8.59
C VAL A 28 -1.11 -8.28 9.65
N HIS A 29 -1.15 -7.81 10.90
CA HIS A 29 -1.67 -8.64 11.99
C HIS A 29 -3.14 -8.99 11.75
N GLN A 30 -3.57 -10.19 12.17
CA GLN A 30 -4.96 -10.63 12.07
C GLN A 30 -5.94 -9.77 12.89
N THR A 31 -5.43 -8.87 13.73
CA THR A 31 -6.20 -7.86 14.47
C THR A 31 -6.45 -6.59 13.64
N ALA A 32 -5.86 -6.46 12.46
CA ALA A 32 -6.11 -5.37 11.54
C ALA A 32 -7.56 -5.43 11.01
N ALA A 33 -8.02 -4.32 10.45
CA ALA A 33 -9.34 -4.25 9.85
C ALA A 33 -9.54 -5.39 8.83
N PRO A 34 -10.72 -6.03 8.77
CA PRO A 34 -10.98 -7.12 7.82
C PRO A 34 -10.77 -6.69 6.36
N THR A 35 -10.95 -5.40 6.08
CA THR A 35 -10.66 -4.77 4.78
C THR A 35 -9.17 -4.78 4.44
N ALA A 36 -8.29 -4.53 5.41
CA ALA A 36 -6.83 -4.56 5.27
C ALA A 36 -6.34 -5.99 5.01
N ILE A 37 -6.86 -6.96 5.77
CA ILE A 37 -6.53 -8.39 5.58
C ILE A 37 -6.99 -8.86 4.20
N ALA A 38 -8.20 -8.48 3.77
CA ALA A 38 -8.70 -8.81 2.44
C ALA A 38 -7.88 -8.12 1.33
N ALA A 39 -7.44 -6.88 1.54
CA ALA A 39 -6.58 -6.15 0.61
C ALA A 39 -5.21 -6.82 0.45
N ALA A 40 -4.56 -7.20 1.54
CA ALA A 40 -3.30 -7.95 1.50
C ALA A 40 -3.45 -9.26 0.70
N LYS A 41 -4.52 -10.03 0.95
CA LYS A 41 -4.81 -11.25 0.17
C LYS A 41 -4.99 -10.97 -1.33
N ARG A 42 -5.68 -9.88 -1.69
CA ARG A 42 -5.84 -9.48 -3.11
C ARG A 42 -4.52 -9.06 -3.73
N LEU A 43 -3.69 -8.29 -3.02
CA LEU A 43 -2.34 -7.91 -3.47
C LEU A 43 -1.46 -9.14 -3.70
N HIS A 44 -1.55 -10.14 -2.81
CA HIS A 44 -0.84 -11.41 -2.96
C HIS A 44 -1.34 -12.19 -4.18
N ALA A 45 -2.67 -12.29 -4.37
CA ALA A 45 -3.24 -12.93 -5.55
C ALA A 45 -2.83 -12.25 -6.87
N LYS A 46 -2.48 -10.95 -6.83
CA LYS A 46 -1.94 -10.18 -7.95
C LYS A 46 -0.41 -10.29 -8.10
N GLY A 47 0.28 -10.95 -7.17
CA GLY A 47 1.74 -11.09 -7.16
C GLY A 47 2.48 -9.80 -6.79
N LEU A 48 1.82 -8.85 -6.14
CA LEU A 48 2.45 -7.60 -5.67
C LEU A 48 3.17 -7.79 -4.33
N ILE A 49 2.72 -8.73 -3.52
CA ILE A 49 3.37 -9.12 -2.27
C ILE A 49 3.59 -10.64 -2.26
N ASP A 50 4.62 -11.07 -1.53
CA ASP A 50 5.02 -12.48 -1.44
C ASP A 50 4.18 -13.31 -0.45
N GLN A 51 3.50 -12.66 0.50
CA GLN A 51 2.69 -13.33 1.54
C GLN A 51 1.30 -12.74 1.70
N PRO A 52 0.27 -13.56 1.98
CA PRO A 52 -1.14 -13.12 2.07
C PRO A 52 -1.45 -12.26 3.30
N ASP A 53 -0.64 -12.35 4.36
CA ASP A 53 -0.72 -11.56 5.59
C ASP A 53 0.20 -10.34 5.57
N GLY A 54 0.72 -9.97 4.40
CA GLY A 54 1.78 -8.97 4.31
C GLY A 54 3.13 -9.60 4.63
N GLY A 55 4.06 -9.41 3.71
CA GLY A 55 5.43 -9.87 3.81
C GLY A 55 6.33 -8.88 3.10
N TYR A 56 7.02 -9.33 2.07
CA TYR A 56 7.85 -8.48 1.23
C TYR A 56 7.11 -8.07 -0.04
N LEU A 57 7.39 -6.86 -0.53
CA LEU A 57 7.00 -6.45 -1.87
C LEU A 57 7.80 -7.25 -2.90
N THR A 58 7.13 -7.70 -3.95
CA THR A 58 7.80 -8.15 -5.16
C THR A 58 8.35 -6.95 -5.92
N SER A 59 9.12 -7.17 -7.00
CA SER A 59 9.59 -6.06 -7.85
C SER A 59 8.42 -5.19 -8.33
N LEU A 60 7.37 -5.82 -8.88
CA LEU A 60 6.16 -5.12 -9.34
C LEU A 60 5.42 -4.43 -8.17
N GLY A 61 5.36 -5.07 -7.00
CA GLY A 61 4.79 -4.47 -5.80
C GLY A 61 5.51 -3.20 -5.37
N ARG A 62 6.85 -3.18 -5.49
CA ARG A 62 7.67 -2.04 -5.14
C ARG A 62 7.41 -0.85 -6.05
N ASP A 63 7.35 -1.07 -7.36
CA ASP A 63 6.93 -0.04 -8.32
C ASP A 63 5.54 0.49 -7.98
N ALA A 64 4.57 -0.39 -7.72
CA ALA A 64 3.21 0.01 -7.37
C ALA A 64 3.14 0.82 -6.06
N ALA A 65 3.89 0.42 -5.05
CA ALA A 65 3.98 1.13 -3.77
C ALA A 65 4.64 2.51 -3.92
N GLU A 66 5.70 2.62 -4.72
CA GLU A 66 6.36 3.91 -5.02
C GLU A 66 5.39 4.88 -5.71
N GLN A 67 4.66 4.39 -6.71
CA GLN A 67 3.66 5.21 -7.39
C GLN A 67 2.51 5.63 -6.46
N ALA A 68 2.04 4.72 -5.60
CA ALA A 68 0.99 5.01 -4.62
C ALA A 68 1.44 6.07 -3.60
N GLN A 69 2.64 5.95 -3.05
CA GLN A 69 3.21 6.91 -2.10
C GLN A 69 3.48 8.27 -2.75
N THR A 70 3.99 8.26 -3.99
CA THR A 70 4.20 9.48 -4.77
C THR A 70 2.87 10.20 -5.03
N LEU A 71 1.84 9.46 -5.49
CA LEU A 71 0.52 10.02 -5.73
C LEU A 71 -0.09 10.58 -4.44
N LEU A 72 -0.03 9.85 -3.33
CA LEU A 72 -0.51 10.32 -2.04
C LEU A 72 0.24 11.58 -1.59
N THR A 73 1.56 11.62 -1.76
CA THR A 73 2.38 12.80 -1.46
C THR A 73 1.94 13.98 -2.30
N ILE A 74 1.70 13.81 -3.61
CA ILE A 74 1.22 14.89 -4.49
C ILE A 74 -0.15 15.40 -4.02
N LEU A 75 -1.08 14.49 -3.73
CA LEU A 75 -2.44 14.83 -3.29
C LEU A 75 -2.46 15.52 -1.91
N THR A 76 -1.51 15.21 -1.03
CA THR A 76 -1.40 15.81 0.31
C THR A 76 -0.53 17.07 0.35
N THR A 77 0.44 17.20 -0.57
CA THR A 77 1.33 18.38 -0.67
C THR A 77 0.58 19.65 -1.05
N ALA A 78 -0.52 19.55 -1.82
CA ALA A 78 -1.38 20.70 -2.13
C ALA A 78 -1.97 21.35 -0.86
N ASN A 79 -2.14 20.57 0.22
CA ASN A 79 -2.73 21.04 1.47
C ASN A 79 -1.74 21.73 2.42
N THR A 80 -0.44 21.69 2.13
CA THR A 80 0.62 22.22 3.02
C THR A 80 1.07 23.64 2.63
N LYS A 81 0.68 24.14 1.44
CA LYS A 81 1.08 25.49 0.98
C LYS A 81 0.21 26.65 1.47
N GLU A 82 -0.88 26.39 2.21
CA GLU A 82 -1.81 27.44 2.69
C GLU A 82 -1.65 27.82 4.17
N ALA A 83 -0.64 27.30 4.88
CA ALA A 83 -0.42 27.56 6.31
C ALA A 83 0.85 28.36 6.64
N ALA A 84 1.32 29.21 5.73
CA ALA A 84 2.48 30.09 5.95
C ALA A 84 2.17 31.54 5.56
#